data_AF-A0A7S7UFQ6-F1
#
_entry.id   AF-A0A7S7UFQ6-F1
#
_cell.length_a   1.000
_cell.length_b   1.000
_cell.length_c   1.000
_cell.angle_alpha   90.00
_cell.angle_beta   90.00
_cell.angle_gamma   90.00
#
_symmetry.space_group_name_H-M   'P 1'
#
loop_
_entity.id
_entity.type
_entity.pdbx_description
1 polymer ?
#
loop_
_entity_poly.entity_id
_entity_poly.type
_entity_poly.pdbx_seq_one_letter_code
_entity_poly.pdbx_strand_id
1 'polypeptide(L)'
;MVALDTSVGAVTRRPFSTPTMLFVVGGFVVLTILFFWPLLGHLSSALIGPEEDNMQDFWNSWHAATAHGWRDFLFTNQIRYPEGTSLSYHSFAWPQVAAVMLLGHVFDTSLTDVILFHNLTLLASFPLSAAAMFLLARHLLGERAGCNAGAVLAGFVFAFNPWHVAQVMHHAHVATIEFLPLFVLFYLRALEQRNYLDLAAASGMMALSALSCWYYLFYAFYFLAFDLVFRCNRDRTWPEKWQLAAPMLCVIGSILLLSPWLIPMIMARGPAYGGTNAFVADFLALVVFPPTHLLAQLGEGIYARLTGNPWEATVYLGLANLAALAWAFASKMETDKRIMHYALAGMLFFLVLAAGETLHIGGRPSGLPLPYFVLAKLPFFGNVRTPARAIVMVYMFLGLGLAQACVIAVRRVGMRQRACMALAAMAILFDFFPTNLTATPVRCSPALTAIANDSDSFGVLDLPRGYIAGNIAMALSACHGHPIVAGETSRKLGVTLADQLVTDNLALQQRQLTAAHVKYIVLRRSKDHSFVWNETDGTLDDYLRTYRQVSSDDEAIVLRVY
;
A
#
# COMPACT_ATOMS: atom_id res chain seq x y z
N MET A 1 2.52 7.36 -34.27
CA MET A 1 3.81 8.02 -33.99
C MET A 1 3.83 8.49 -32.54
N VAL A 2 4.77 7.95 -31.75
CA VAL A 2 5.35 8.36 -30.45
C VAL A 2 4.46 9.15 -29.46
N ALA A 3 4.39 8.68 -28.20
CA ALA A 3 3.53 9.17 -27.10
C ALA A 3 3.59 10.70 -26.83
N LEU A 4 4.67 11.34 -27.27
CA LEU A 4 4.82 12.77 -27.50
C LEU A 4 5.59 12.84 -28.83
N ASP A 5 5.09 13.53 -29.85
CA ASP A 5 5.73 13.55 -31.18
C ASP A 5 7.25 13.86 -31.09
N THR A 6 8.11 12.85 -31.28
CA THR A 6 9.56 13.03 -31.43
C THR A 6 9.97 13.06 -32.90
N SER A 7 9.01 13.24 -33.83
CA SER A 7 9.32 13.32 -35.26
C SER A 7 9.93 14.67 -35.67
N VAL A 8 9.95 15.67 -34.78
CA VAL A 8 10.75 16.90 -34.95
C VAL A 8 12.01 16.79 -34.11
N GLY A 9 13.02 16.13 -34.69
CA GLY A 9 14.34 15.93 -34.11
C GLY A 9 14.42 14.62 -33.33
N ALA A 10 15.24 13.70 -33.84
CA ALA A 10 15.75 12.59 -33.05
C ALA A 10 16.32 13.16 -31.75
N VAL A 11 15.55 13.08 -30.67
CA VAL A 11 16.07 13.33 -29.34
C VAL A 11 17.13 12.26 -29.18
N THR A 12 18.39 12.64 -29.33
CA THR A 12 19.50 11.83 -28.87
C THR A 12 19.15 11.49 -27.43
N ARG A 13 19.04 10.21 -27.12
CA ARG A 13 18.77 9.76 -25.76
C ARG A 13 20.06 9.13 -25.29
N ARG A 14 20.97 9.93 -24.74
CA ARG A 14 22.20 9.37 -24.19
C ARG A 14 21.87 8.41 -23.05
N PRO A 15 22.47 7.21 -23.02
CA PRO A 15 22.35 6.33 -21.87
C PRO A 15 22.81 7.07 -20.62
N PHE A 16 22.04 6.92 -19.55
CA PHE A 16 22.34 7.55 -18.28
C PHE A 16 23.60 6.92 -17.67
N SER A 17 24.45 7.72 -17.04
CA SER A 17 25.66 7.19 -16.40
C SER A 17 25.29 6.53 -15.07
N THR A 18 25.84 5.34 -14.80
CA THR A 18 25.69 4.62 -13.52
C THR A 18 25.95 5.52 -12.29
N PRO A 19 26.96 6.41 -12.28
CA PRO A 19 27.19 7.32 -11.16
C PRO A 19 26.03 8.26 -10.86
N THR A 20 25.32 8.73 -11.88
CA THR A 20 24.17 9.64 -11.66
C THR A 20 23.01 8.88 -11.04
N MET A 21 22.81 7.61 -11.38
CA MET A 21 21.78 6.76 -10.77
C MET A 21 22.08 6.50 -9.30
N LEU A 22 23.35 6.15 -9.00
CA LEU A 22 23.78 5.96 -7.63
C LEU A 22 23.61 7.23 -6.79
N PHE A 23 23.91 8.40 -7.35
CA PHE A 23 23.70 9.68 -6.68
C PHE A 23 22.21 9.95 -6.41
N VAL A 24 21.34 9.73 -7.41
CA VAL A 24 19.89 9.93 -7.26
C VAL A 24 19.30 8.98 -6.22
N VAL A 25 19.63 7.69 -6.30
CA VAL A 25 19.18 6.68 -5.33
C VAL A 25 19.73 7.00 -3.94
N GLY A 26 21.01 7.31 -3.81
CA GLY A 26 21.62 7.71 -2.54
C GLY A 26 20.95 8.94 -1.92
N GLY A 27 20.60 9.94 -2.74
CA GLY A 27 19.82 11.10 -2.30
C GLY A 27 18.44 10.73 -1.75
N PHE A 28 17.71 9.84 -2.42
CA PHE A 28 16.41 9.37 -1.93
C PHE A 28 16.52 8.46 -0.70
N VAL A 29 17.60 7.70 -0.55
CA VAL A 29 17.89 6.94 0.68
C VAL A 29 18.10 7.91 1.85
N VAL A 30 18.92 8.94 1.68
CA VAL A 30 19.10 10.00 2.70
C VAL A 30 17.76 10.66 3.03
N LEU A 31 16.93 10.94 2.03
CA LEU A 31 15.62 11.54 2.27
C LEU A 31 14.66 10.62 3.03
N THR A 32 14.72 9.31 2.77
CA THR A 32 13.95 8.30 3.51
C THR A 32 14.38 8.26 4.97
N ILE A 33 15.70 8.26 5.22
CA ILE A 33 16.26 8.37 6.57
C ILE A 33 15.77 9.64 7.27
N LEU A 34 15.73 10.78 6.58
CA LEU A 34 15.23 12.04 7.15
C LEU A 34 13.73 12.03 7.44
N PHE A 35 12.92 11.44 6.55
CA PHE A 35 11.46 11.36 6.73
C PHE A 35 11.08 10.46 7.91
N PHE A 36 11.79 9.35 8.09
CA PHE A 36 11.50 8.34 9.10
C PHE A 36 12.48 8.35 10.27
N TRP A 37 13.28 9.42 10.42
CA TRP A 37 14.32 9.54 11.44
C TRP A 37 13.86 9.19 12.87
N PRO A 38 12.63 9.52 13.33
CA PRO A 38 12.20 9.17 14.69
C PRO A 38 12.01 7.66 14.89
N LEU A 39 11.79 6.91 13.81
CA LEU A 39 11.52 5.47 13.85
C LEU A 39 12.78 4.62 13.67
N LEU A 40 13.89 5.19 13.19
CA LEU A 40 15.09 4.43 12.84
C LEU A 40 15.73 3.69 14.03
N GLY A 41 15.58 4.22 15.25
CA GLY A 41 16.05 3.58 16.48
C GLY A 41 15.24 2.35 16.90
N HIS A 42 14.09 2.11 16.28
CA HIS A 42 13.12 1.08 16.68
C HIS A 42 12.86 0.04 15.60
N LEU A 43 13.59 0.05 14.48
CA LEU A 43 13.30 -0.79 13.30
C LEU A 43 13.30 -2.30 13.58
N SER A 44 13.94 -2.76 14.65
CA SER A 44 13.99 -4.18 15.04
C SER A 44 13.09 -4.53 16.24
N SER A 45 12.38 -3.55 16.80
CA SER A 45 11.58 -3.71 18.04
C SER A 45 10.17 -3.15 17.97
N ALA A 46 9.87 -2.34 16.95
CA ALA A 46 8.54 -1.78 16.71
C ALA A 46 8.22 -1.82 15.22
N LEU A 47 6.96 -2.04 14.88
CA LEU A 47 6.44 -1.96 13.53
C LEU A 47 6.08 -0.51 13.20
N ILE A 48 6.33 -0.10 11.96
CA ILE A 48 5.96 1.24 11.50
C ILE A 48 4.43 1.38 11.50
N GLY A 49 3.92 2.43 12.13
CA GLY A 49 2.49 2.74 12.25
C GLY A 49 1.79 2.22 13.51
N PRO A 50 0.51 2.59 13.72
CA PRO A 50 -0.28 2.21 14.90
C PRO A 50 -0.89 0.81 14.76
N GLU A 51 -1.32 0.22 15.88
CA GLU A 51 -1.90 -1.12 15.97
C GLU A 51 -3.19 -1.28 15.15
N GLU A 52 -3.12 -1.97 14.00
CA GLU A 52 -4.28 -2.47 13.24
C GLU A 52 -3.77 -3.44 12.15
N ASP A 53 -3.92 -3.14 10.84
CA ASP A 53 -3.57 -4.05 9.73
C ASP A 53 -2.06 -4.29 9.60
N ASN A 54 -1.24 -3.34 10.06
CA ASN A 54 0.22 -3.49 10.07
C ASN A 54 0.68 -4.70 10.90
N MET A 55 -0.08 -5.10 11.92
CA MET A 55 0.16 -6.31 12.71
C MET A 55 -0.11 -7.57 11.88
N GLN A 56 -1.18 -7.56 11.08
CA GLN A 56 -1.51 -8.63 10.14
C GLN A 56 -0.45 -8.75 9.04
N ASP A 57 0.05 -7.62 8.53
CA ASP A 57 1.09 -7.59 7.50
C ASP A 57 2.47 -8.03 8.03
N PHE A 58 2.76 -7.75 9.29
CA PHE A 58 3.89 -8.35 9.96
C PHE A 58 3.72 -9.88 10.08
N TRP A 59 2.55 -10.35 10.52
CA TRP A 59 2.27 -11.79 10.56
C TRP A 59 2.44 -12.45 9.19
N ASN A 60 2.05 -11.79 8.10
CA ASN A 60 2.30 -12.27 6.73
C ASN A 60 3.79 -12.50 6.44
N SER A 61 4.64 -11.58 6.92
CA SER A 61 6.09 -11.65 6.76
C SER A 61 6.68 -12.78 7.60
N TRP A 62 6.23 -12.94 8.85
CA TRP A 62 6.63 -14.03 9.73
C TRP A 62 6.17 -15.40 9.21
N HIS A 63 4.92 -15.52 8.76
CA HIS A 63 4.36 -16.72 8.16
C HIS A 63 5.18 -17.16 6.94
N ALA A 64 5.59 -16.22 6.09
CA ALA A 64 6.43 -16.52 4.94
C ALA A 64 7.84 -16.95 5.30
N ALA A 65 8.45 -16.29 6.28
CA ALA A 65 9.79 -16.63 6.75
C ALA A 65 9.84 -18.01 7.44
N THR A 66 8.72 -18.48 7.99
CA THR A 66 8.63 -19.74 8.75
C THR A 66 7.93 -20.88 8.00
N ALA A 67 7.34 -20.62 6.83
CA ALA A 67 6.66 -21.63 6.03
C ALA A 67 7.63 -22.71 5.50
N HIS A 68 7.26 -23.98 5.65
CA HIS A 68 8.06 -25.13 5.22
C HIS A 68 7.85 -25.51 3.73
N GLY A 69 6.91 -24.87 3.03
CA GLY A 69 6.66 -25.08 1.61
C GLY A 69 5.46 -24.29 1.08
N TRP A 70 5.32 -24.27 -0.26
CA TRP A 70 4.28 -23.48 -0.95
C TRP A 70 2.83 -23.93 -0.64
N ARG A 71 2.63 -25.21 -0.31
CA ARG A 71 1.30 -25.74 0.05
C ARG A 71 0.84 -25.22 1.41
N ASP A 72 1.76 -25.21 2.38
CA ASP A 72 1.53 -24.72 3.74
C ASP A 72 1.45 -23.19 3.78
N PHE A 73 1.97 -22.51 2.75
CA PHE A 73 1.87 -21.06 2.60
C PHE A 73 0.47 -20.60 2.18
N LEU A 74 -0.22 -21.36 1.31
CA LEU A 74 -1.55 -20.97 0.81
C LEU A 74 -2.71 -21.55 1.62
N PHE A 75 -2.43 -22.48 2.53
CA PHE A 75 -3.38 -22.98 3.52
C PHE A 75 -2.63 -23.16 4.85
N THR A 76 -3.13 -22.54 5.92
CA THR A 76 -2.47 -22.54 7.22
C THR A 76 -3.41 -22.99 8.32
N ASN A 77 -2.85 -23.66 9.33
CA ASN A 77 -3.50 -23.95 10.60
C ASN A 77 -3.02 -23.02 11.72
N GLN A 78 -2.12 -22.07 11.44
CA GLN A 78 -1.60 -21.13 12.44
C GLN A 78 -2.67 -20.14 12.92
N ILE A 79 -3.70 -19.90 12.12
CA ILE A 79 -4.87 -19.08 12.47
C ILE A 79 -6.14 -19.87 12.19
N ARG A 80 -7.24 -19.52 12.87
CA ARG A 80 -8.53 -20.23 12.78
C ARG A 80 -8.43 -21.71 13.16
N TYR A 81 -7.65 -21.98 14.20
CA TYR A 81 -7.50 -23.32 14.73
C TYR A 81 -8.82 -23.83 15.35
N PRO A 82 -9.20 -25.11 15.15
CA PRO A 82 -8.44 -26.18 14.50
C PRO A 82 -8.69 -26.32 12.99
N GLU A 83 -9.70 -25.64 12.43
CA GLU A 83 -10.09 -25.83 11.03
C GLU A 83 -9.04 -25.34 10.03
N GLY A 84 -8.28 -24.31 10.40
CA GLY A 84 -7.38 -23.60 9.51
C GLY A 84 -8.12 -22.74 8.49
N THR A 85 -7.37 -22.17 7.55
CA THR A 85 -7.95 -21.37 6.48
C THR A 85 -7.07 -21.34 5.24
N SER A 86 -7.73 -21.28 4.09
CA SER A 86 -7.06 -20.91 2.84
C SER A 86 -6.70 -19.43 2.87
N LEU A 87 -5.49 -19.12 2.42
CA LEU A 87 -4.95 -17.78 2.24
C LEU A 87 -4.98 -17.34 0.76
N SER A 88 -5.73 -18.01 -0.11
CA SER A 88 -5.80 -17.66 -1.54
C SER A 88 -6.30 -16.24 -1.79
N TYR A 89 -7.14 -15.70 -0.91
CA TYR A 89 -7.61 -14.30 -0.96
C TYR A 89 -6.92 -13.38 0.04
N HIS A 90 -5.95 -13.90 0.79
CA HIS A 90 -5.26 -13.14 1.82
C HIS A 90 -4.42 -12.02 1.21
N SER A 91 -4.33 -10.89 1.91
CA SER A 91 -3.68 -9.67 1.42
C SER A 91 -2.15 -9.76 1.54
N PHE A 92 -1.51 -10.66 0.80
CA PHE A 92 -0.05 -10.71 0.76
C PHE A 92 0.54 -9.59 -0.11
N ALA A 93 1.51 -8.87 0.46
CA ALA A 93 2.45 -8.02 -0.26
C ALA A 93 3.53 -8.89 -0.90
N TRP A 94 3.22 -9.64 -1.97
CA TRP A 94 4.07 -10.74 -2.44
C TRP A 94 5.53 -10.37 -2.70
N PRO A 95 5.88 -9.22 -3.33
CA PRO A 95 7.28 -8.84 -3.51
C PRO A 95 8.00 -8.56 -2.19
N GLN A 96 7.33 -7.89 -1.25
CA GLN A 96 7.88 -7.58 0.07
C GLN A 96 8.09 -8.86 0.87
N VAL A 97 7.06 -9.71 0.94
CA VAL A 97 7.09 -10.98 1.68
C VAL A 97 8.15 -11.92 1.11
N ALA A 98 8.32 -11.97 -0.21
CA ALA A 98 9.42 -12.69 -0.85
C ALA A 98 10.78 -12.12 -0.47
N ALA A 99 10.93 -10.79 -0.38
CA ALA A 99 12.17 -10.16 0.07
C ALA A 99 12.49 -10.49 1.53
N VAL A 100 11.49 -10.46 2.43
CA VAL A 100 11.68 -10.85 3.84
C VAL A 100 12.08 -12.32 3.95
N MET A 101 11.42 -13.21 3.22
CA MET A 101 11.77 -14.65 3.19
C MET A 101 13.21 -14.87 2.71
N LEU A 102 13.64 -14.19 1.64
CA LEU A 102 15.01 -14.27 1.13
C LEU A 102 16.03 -13.75 2.13
N LEU A 103 15.74 -12.63 2.82
CA LEU A 103 16.59 -12.11 3.88
C LEU A 103 16.68 -13.08 5.06
N GLY A 104 15.55 -13.68 5.47
CA GLY A 104 15.52 -14.72 6.51
C GLY A 104 16.33 -15.97 6.17
N HIS A 105 16.42 -16.35 4.89
CA HIS A 105 17.28 -17.46 4.45
C HIS A 105 18.78 -17.12 4.43
N VAL A 106 19.13 -15.85 4.20
CA VAL A 106 20.53 -15.39 4.17
C VAL A 106 21.04 -15.08 5.58
N PHE A 107 20.16 -14.58 6.44
CA PHE A 107 20.43 -14.20 7.81
C PHE A 107 19.72 -15.18 8.77
N ASP A 108 19.13 -14.66 9.85
CA ASP A 108 18.34 -15.43 10.80
C ASP A 108 16.85 -15.05 10.69
N THR A 109 15.98 -15.89 11.26
CA THR A 109 14.52 -15.71 11.31
C THR A 109 14.05 -15.43 12.74
N SER A 110 14.95 -14.91 13.59
CA SER A 110 14.59 -14.42 14.91
C SER A 110 13.51 -13.34 14.81
N LEU A 111 12.68 -13.20 15.83
CA LEU A 111 11.60 -12.20 15.83
C LEU A 111 12.12 -10.79 15.51
N THR A 112 13.23 -10.42 16.15
CA THR A 112 13.92 -9.13 15.95
C THR A 112 14.35 -8.92 14.50
N ASP A 113 14.86 -9.96 13.84
CA ASP A 113 15.31 -9.89 12.45
C ASP A 113 14.14 -9.79 11.48
N VAL A 114 13.06 -10.54 11.71
CA VAL A 114 11.85 -10.46 10.88
C VAL A 114 11.20 -9.07 10.99
N ILE A 115 11.14 -8.48 12.19
CA ILE A 115 10.67 -7.09 12.38
C ILE A 115 11.57 -6.13 11.60
N LEU A 116 12.89 -6.30 11.69
CA LEU A 116 13.86 -5.48 10.96
C LEU A 116 13.65 -5.58 9.44
N PHE A 117 13.57 -6.78 8.88
CA PHE A 117 13.40 -6.99 7.44
C PHE A 117 12.04 -6.47 6.96
N HIS A 118 10.98 -6.65 7.74
CA HIS A 118 9.67 -6.08 7.44
C HIS A 118 9.76 -4.55 7.30
N ASN A 119 10.33 -3.86 8.30
CA ASN A 119 10.46 -2.40 8.25
C ASN A 119 11.43 -1.91 7.18
N LEU A 120 12.56 -2.60 6.96
CA LEU A 120 13.52 -2.23 5.93
C LEU A 120 12.93 -2.35 4.52
N THR A 121 12.12 -3.38 4.26
CA THR A 121 11.46 -3.55 2.96
C THR A 121 10.39 -2.49 2.74
N LEU A 122 9.65 -2.08 3.78
CA LEU A 122 8.75 -0.92 3.73
C LEU A 122 9.50 0.38 3.42
N LEU A 123 10.60 0.68 4.13
CA LEU A 123 11.38 1.89 3.88
C LEU A 123 12.06 1.87 2.50
N ALA A 124 12.44 0.69 2.00
CA ALA A 124 13.02 0.54 0.67
C ALA A 124 12.04 0.91 -0.47
N SER A 125 10.73 0.86 -0.23
CA SER A 125 9.75 1.25 -1.25
C SER A 125 9.90 2.71 -1.68
N PHE A 126 10.35 3.60 -0.80
CA PHE A 126 10.55 5.03 -1.10
C PHE A 126 11.65 5.29 -2.14
N PRO A 127 12.94 4.93 -1.91
CA PRO A 127 13.99 5.18 -2.88
C PRO A 127 13.78 4.40 -4.18
N LEU A 128 13.21 3.19 -4.12
CA LEU A 128 12.90 2.40 -5.32
C LEU A 128 11.80 3.06 -6.16
N SER A 129 10.72 3.53 -5.52
CA SER A 129 9.63 4.22 -6.21
C SER A 129 10.07 5.56 -6.79
N ALA A 130 10.91 6.29 -6.06
CA ALA A 130 11.45 7.56 -6.50
C ALA A 130 12.38 7.38 -7.72
N ALA A 131 13.20 6.33 -7.69
CA ALA A 131 14.08 5.96 -8.79
C ALA A 131 13.31 5.51 -10.04
N ALA A 132 12.28 4.67 -9.86
CA ALA A 132 11.39 4.24 -10.94
C ALA A 132 10.70 5.44 -11.62
N MET A 133 10.15 6.35 -10.80
CA MET A 133 9.50 7.55 -11.30
C MET A 133 10.48 8.54 -11.95
N PHE A 134 11.69 8.67 -11.39
CA PHE A 134 12.76 9.45 -12.00
C PHE A 134 13.06 8.96 -13.43
N LEU A 135 13.17 7.65 -13.64
CA LEU A 135 13.42 7.06 -14.96
C LEU A 135 12.28 7.36 -15.94
N LEU A 136 11.02 7.21 -15.50
CA LEU A 136 9.85 7.55 -16.30
C LEU A 136 9.82 9.04 -16.69
N ALA A 137 9.98 9.94 -15.71
CA ALA A 137 9.96 11.38 -15.95
C ALA A 137 11.11 11.80 -16.87
N ARG A 138 12.32 11.28 -16.65
CA ARG A 138 13.49 11.55 -17.49
C ARG A 138 13.30 11.08 -18.92
N HIS A 139 12.71 9.89 -19.12
CA HIS A 139 12.37 9.37 -20.45
C HIS A 139 11.45 10.33 -21.22
N LEU A 140 10.40 10.84 -20.55
CA LEU A 140 9.43 11.76 -21.16
C LEU A 140 9.99 13.17 -21.40
N LEU A 141 10.84 13.68 -20.49
CA LEU A 141 11.44 15.01 -20.61
C LEU A 141 12.55 15.07 -21.67
N GLY A 142 13.21 13.96 -21.99
CA GLY A 142 14.33 13.90 -22.92
C GLY A 142 15.53 14.75 -22.46
N GLU A 143 16.26 15.35 -23.39
CA GLU A 143 17.49 16.13 -23.13
C GLU A 143 17.23 17.62 -22.82
N ARG A 144 16.01 17.99 -22.39
CA ARG A 144 15.67 19.37 -22.05
C ARG A 144 16.54 19.86 -20.88
N ALA A 145 16.93 21.13 -20.90
CA ALA A 145 17.60 21.77 -19.77
C ALA A 145 16.74 21.63 -18.49
N GLY A 146 17.34 21.18 -17.40
CA GLY A 146 16.64 20.89 -16.15
C GLY A 146 15.94 19.53 -16.07
N CYS A 147 16.07 18.66 -17.08
CA CYS A 147 15.42 17.33 -17.10
C CYS A 147 15.74 16.48 -15.86
N ASN A 148 17.00 16.44 -15.41
CA ASN A 148 17.38 15.71 -14.19
C ASN A 148 16.72 16.28 -12.94
N ALA A 149 16.74 17.60 -12.76
CA ALA A 149 16.12 18.25 -11.60
C ALA A 149 14.60 18.03 -11.60
N GLY A 150 13.94 18.15 -12.77
CA GLY A 150 12.53 17.85 -12.91
C GLY A 150 12.21 16.38 -12.64
N ALA A 151 13.03 15.44 -13.11
CA ALA A 151 12.85 14.02 -12.85
C ALA A 151 13.07 13.67 -11.36
N VAL A 152 14.02 14.31 -10.68
CA VAL A 152 14.21 14.15 -9.22
C VAL A 152 12.97 14.68 -8.48
N LEU A 153 12.43 15.82 -8.90
CA LEU A 153 11.18 16.35 -8.32
C LEU A 153 10.00 15.40 -8.55
N ALA A 154 9.88 14.79 -9.74
CA ALA A 154 8.86 13.76 -9.98
C ALA A 154 9.04 12.55 -9.06
N GLY A 155 10.28 12.08 -8.91
CA GLY A 155 10.61 10.98 -7.99
C GLY A 155 10.22 11.29 -6.56
N PHE A 156 10.55 12.50 -6.09
CA PHE A 156 10.14 12.98 -4.78
C PHE A 156 8.62 12.99 -4.61
N VAL A 157 7.90 13.68 -5.50
CA VAL A 157 6.44 13.85 -5.40
C VAL A 157 5.71 12.52 -5.50
N PHE A 158 6.20 11.57 -6.29
CA PHE A 158 5.57 10.26 -6.40
C PHE A 158 5.85 9.37 -5.19
N ALA A 159 7.08 9.32 -4.69
CA ALA A 159 7.43 8.39 -3.63
C ALA A 159 7.19 8.93 -2.21
N PHE A 160 7.33 10.23 -1.99
CA PHE A 160 7.24 10.84 -0.66
C PHE A 160 5.91 11.57 -0.45
N ASN A 161 4.86 11.18 -1.18
CA ASN A 161 3.55 11.77 -1.01
C ASN A 161 2.89 11.30 0.32
N PRO A 162 1.97 12.11 0.88
CA PRO A 162 1.31 11.78 2.15
C PRO A 162 0.52 10.47 2.13
N TRP A 163 -0.08 10.11 0.99
CA TRP A 163 -0.80 8.84 0.86
C TRP A 163 0.16 7.65 0.98
N HIS A 164 1.31 7.67 0.31
CA HIS A 164 2.27 6.57 0.40
C HIS A 164 2.84 6.43 1.83
N VAL A 165 3.09 7.54 2.53
CA VAL A 165 3.47 7.51 3.95
C VAL A 165 2.37 6.86 4.80
N ALA A 166 1.11 7.26 4.62
CA ALA A 166 -0.02 6.70 5.36
C ALA A 166 -0.20 5.20 5.09
N GLN A 167 -0.01 4.76 3.84
CA GLN A 167 -0.12 3.34 3.46
C GLN A 167 1.06 2.52 3.99
N VAL A 168 2.29 3.05 4.02
CA VAL A 168 3.44 2.36 4.62
C VAL A 168 3.24 2.11 6.13
N MET A 169 2.54 3.01 6.81
CA MET A 169 2.21 2.84 8.24
C MET A 169 1.11 1.80 8.49
N HIS A 170 0.43 1.27 7.47
CA HIS A 170 -0.80 0.52 7.72
C HIS A 170 -1.03 -0.67 6.79
N HIS A 171 -0.76 -0.50 5.50
CA HIS A 171 -1.03 -1.47 4.44
C HIS A 171 0.25 -1.75 3.63
N ALA A 172 1.02 -2.73 4.07
CA ALA A 172 2.28 -3.11 3.47
C ALA A 172 2.12 -3.53 1.99
N HIS A 173 0.99 -4.17 1.64
CA HIS A 173 0.65 -4.54 0.26
C HIS A 173 0.49 -3.33 -0.67
N VAL A 174 0.14 -2.17 -0.13
CA VAL A 174 -0.05 -0.94 -0.91
C VAL A 174 1.27 -0.16 -1.07
N ALA A 175 2.23 -0.35 -0.16
CA ALA A 175 3.49 0.40 -0.13
C ALA A 175 4.39 0.19 -1.35
N THR A 176 4.34 -0.98 -2.00
CA THR A 176 5.21 -1.27 -3.15
C THR A 176 4.65 -0.66 -4.45
N ILE A 177 4.99 0.62 -4.71
CA ILE A 177 4.47 1.40 -5.84
C ILE A 177 5.48 1.59 -7.00
N GLU A 178 6.71 1.11 -6.86
CA GLU A 178 7.80 1.30 -7.84
C GLU A 178 7.55 0.64 -9.19
N PHE A 179 6.78 -0.44 -9.19
CA PHE A 179 6.47 -1.19 -10.41
C PHE A 179 5.52 -0.42 -11.34
N LEU A 180 4.72 0.51 -10.82
CA LEU A 180 3.76 1.30 -11.61
C LEU A 180 4.49 2.23 -12.60
N PRO A 181 5.43 3.11 -12.19
CA PRO A 181 6.20 3.90 -13.15
C PRO A 181 7.05 3.06 -14.10
N LEU A 182 7.61 1.93 -13.65
CA LEU A 182 8.39 1.04 -14.51
C LEU A 182 7.52 0.38 -15.58
N PHE A 183 6.32 -0.09 -15.21
CA PHE A 183 5.32 -0.57 -16.16
C PHE A 183 5.04 0.48 -17.23
N VAL A 184 4.74 1.72 -16.82
CA VAL A 184 4.46 2.82 -17.76
C VAL A 184 5.67 3.10 -18.65
N LEU A 185 6.88 3.18 -18.08
CA LEU A 185 8.11 3.44 -18.82
C LEU A 185 8.36 2.39 -19.91
N PHE A 186 8.33 1.11 -19.55
CA PHE A 186 8.59 0.02 -20.49
C PHE A 186 7.46 -0.11 -21.52
N TYR A 187 6.21 0.10 -21.12
CA TYR A 187 5.07 0.11 -22.05
C TYR A 187 5.22 1.22 -23.10
N LEU A 188 5.53 2.45 -22.67
CA LEU A 188 5.73 3.57 -23.60
C LEU A 188 6.93 3.32 -24.52
N ARG A 189 8.05 2.81 -24.01
CA ARG A 189 9.20 2.43 -24.85
C ARG A 189 8.86 1.35 -25.87
N ALA A 190 8.11 0.32 -25.49
CA ALA A 190 7.68 -0.74 -26.37
C ALA A 190 6.81 -0.21 -27.52
N LEU A 191 5.96 0.79 -27.25
CA LEU A 191 5.16 1.47 -28.27
C LEU A 191 6.00 2.35 -29.20
N GLU A 192 6.98 3.06 -28.65
CA GLU A 192 7.84 3.97 -29.41
C GLU A 192 8.77 3.23 -30.36
N GLN A 193 9.35 2.11 -29.91
CA GLN A 193 10.44 1.41 -30.61
C GLN A 193 10.02 0.05 -31.19
N ARG A 194 8.76 -0.38 -31.00
CA ARG A 194 8.30 -1.75 -31.31
C ARG A 194 9.22 -2.82 -30.71
N ASN A 195 9.54 -2.66 -29.43
CA ASN A 195 10.45 -3.54 -28.71
C ASN A 195 9.67 -4.57 -27.86
N TYR A 196 9.82 -5.86 -28.19
CA TYR A 196 9.17 -6.95 -27.47
C TYR A 196 9.77 -7.20 -26.08
N LEU A 197 11.06 -6.90 -25.86
CA LEU A 197 11.68 -7.03 -24.54
C LEU A 197 11.13 -5.98 -23.58
N ASP A 198 10.99 -4.73 -24.05
CA ASP A 198 10.32 -3.68 -23.26
C ASP A 198 8.85 -4.06 -23.01
N LEU A 199 8.16 -4.70 -23.97
CA LEU A 199 6.79 -5.16 -23.76
C LEU A 199 6.68 -6.30 -22.72
N ALA A 200 7.62 -7.25 -22.76
CA ALA A 200 7.72 -8.31 -21.76
C ALA A 200 8.05 -7.74 -20.37
N ALA A 201 8.96 -6.78 -20.30
CA ALA A 201 9.27 -6.05 -19.07
C ALA A 201 8.04 -5.31 -18.54
N ALA A 202 7.28 -4.62 -19.39
CA ALA A 202 6.03 -3.96 -19.00
C ALA A 202 5.01 -4.97 -18.44
N SER A 203 4.87 -6.13 -19.08
CA SER A 203 3.98 -7.21 -18.63
C SER A 203 4.40 -7.75 -17.25
N GLY A 204 5.71 -7.92 -17.03
CA GLY A 204 6.29 -8.33 -15.76
C GLY A 204 6.09 -7.29 -14.65
N MET A 205 6.34 -6.01 -14.94
CA MET A 205 6.13 -4.91 -13.97
C MET A 205 4.64 -4.75 -13.61
N MET A 206 3.74 -4.93 -14.58
CA MET A 206 2.30 -4.94 -14.32
C MET A 206 1.88 -6.13 -13.46
N ALA A 207 2.45 -7.32 -13.68
CA ALA A 207 2.22 -8.48 -12.82
C ALA A 207 2.76 -8.27 -11.40
N LEU A 208 3.98 -7.72 -11.24
CA LEU A 208 4.56 -7.38 -9.94
C LEU A 208 3.75 -6.28 -9.22
N SER A 209 3.20 -5.31 -9.96
CA SER A 209 2.27 -4.33 -9.40
C SER A 209 1.02 -5.00 -8.85
N ALA A 210 0.43 -5.94 -9.59
CA ALA A 210 -0.74 -6.71 -9.15
C ALA A 210 -0.46 -7.60 -7.94
N LEU A 211 0.72 -8.23 -7.90
CA LEU A 211 1.20 -9.03 -6.78
C LEU A 211 1.58 -8.19 -5.55
N SER A 212 1.90 -6.91 -5.75
CA SER A 212 2.01 -5.98 -4.63
C SER A 212 0.61 -5.72 -4.07
N CYS A 213 -0.28 -5.22 -4.92
CA CYS A 213 -1.65 -4.88 -4.58
C CYS A 213 -2.56 -5.19 -5.77
N TRP A 214 -3.57 -6.05 -5.57
CA TRP A 214 -4.47 -6.45 -6.67
C TRP A 214 -5.22 -5.28 -7.31
N TYR A 215 -5.37 -4.15 -6.62
CA TYR A 215 -5.92 -2.90 -7.16
C TYR A 215 -5.07 -2.35 -8.32
N TYR A 216 -3.75 -2.51 -8.27
CA TYR A 216 -2.83 -2.00 -9.28
C TYR A 216 -2.96 -2.70 -10.62
N LEU A 217 -3.49 -3.94 -10.64
CA LEU A 217 -3.86 -4.60 -11.90
C LEU A 217 -4.92 -3.79 -12.65
N PHE A 218 -5.96 -3.35 -11.93
CA PHE A 218 -7.02 -2.53 -12.49
C PHE A 218 -6.50 -1.14 -12.86
N TYR A 219 -5.63 -0.54 -12.06
CA TYR A 219 -5.07 0.78 -12.37
C TYR A 219 -4.15 0.75 -13.59
N ALA A 220 -3.43 -0.35 -13.80
CA ALA A 220 -2.70 -0.59 -15.04
C ALA A 220 -3.64 -0.75 -16.24
N PHE A 221 -4.77 -1.48 -16.13
CA PHE A 221 -5.79 -1.51 -17.20
C PHE A 221 -6.36 -0.12 -17.49
N TYR A 222 -6.69 0.65 -16.46
CA TYR A 222 -7.18 2.02 -16.59
C TYR A 222 -6.14 2.93 -17.24
N PHE A 223 -4.86 2.74 -16.94
CA PHE A 223 -3.78 3.47 -17.60
C PHE A 223 -3.70 3.15 -19.09
N LEU A 224 -3.77 1.86 -19.47
CA LEU A 224 -3.77 1.47 -20.88
C LEU A 224 -4.96 2.07 -21.64
N ALA A 225 -6.15 2.07 -21.01
CA ALA A 225 -7.35 2.69 -21.56
C ALA A 225 -7.17 4.22 -21.70
N PHE A 226 -6.66 4.88 -20.66
CA PHE A 226 -6.34 6.31 -20.67
C PHE A 226 -5.36 6.67 -21.78
N ASP A 227 -4.23 5.97 -21.89
CA ASP A 227 -3.21 6.26 -22.91
C ASP A 227 -3.73 5.99 -24.33
N LEU A 228 -4.58 4.98 -24.51
CA LEU A 228 -5.28 4.75 -25.77
C LEU A 228 -6.20 5.93 -26.12
N VAL A 229 -7.09 6.32 -25.22
CA VAL A 229 -8.07 7.41 -25.42
C VAL A 229 -7.36 8.75 -25.63
N PHE A 230 -6.33 9.04 -24.83
CA PHE A 230 -5.53 10.25 -24.96
C PHE A 230 -4.91 10.36 -26.35
N ARG A 231 -4.32 9.27 -26.86
CA ARG A 231 -3.76 9.23 -28.22
C ARG A 231 -4.81 9.38 -29.30
N CYS A 232 -5.97 8.70 -29.17
CA CYS A 232 -7.09 8.85 -30.11
C CYS A 232 -7.53 10.33 -30.21
N ASN A 233 -7.70 10.99 -29.06
CA ASN A 233 -8.15 12.37 -29.00
C ASN A 233 -7.09 13.35 -29.52
N ARG A 234 -5.81 13.12 -29.20
CA ARG A 234 -4.68 13.92 -29.65
C ARG A 234 -4.49 13.84 -31.17
N ASP A 235 -4.47 12.62 -31.71
CA ASP A 235 -4.16 12.36 -33.12
C ASP A 235 -5.41 12.42 -34.02
N ARG A 236 -6.60 12.59 -33.42
CA ARG A 236 -7.92 12.57 -34.08
C ARG A 236 -8.13 11.37 -35.01
N THR A 237 -7.43 10.27 -34.73
CA THR A 237 -7.37 9.05 -35.53
C THR A 237 -7.35 7.85 -34.60
N TRP A 238 -7.92 6.73 -35.04
CA TRP A 238 -7.89 5.50 -34.27
C TRP A 238 -6.48 4.85 -34.36
N PRO A 239 -5.94 4.36 -33.24
CA PRO A 239 -4.66 3.65 -33.23
C PRO A 239 -4.73 2.40 -34.11
N GLU A 240 -3.66 2.13 -34.85
CA GLU A 240 -3.59 0.99 -35.77
C GLU A 240 -2.49 0.00 -35.37
N LYS A 241 -2.69 -1.27 -35.75
CA LYS A 241 -1.68 -2.34 -35.70
C LYS A 241 -1.04 -2.49 -34.31
N TRP A 242 0.25 -2.15 -34.20
CA TRP A 242 1.05 -2.32 -32.98
C TRP A 242 0.52 -1.51 -31.81
N GLN A 243 -0.11 -0.35 -32.06
CA GLN A 243 -0.64 0.49 -30.98
C GLN A 243 -1.85 -0.13 -30.28
N LEU A 244 -2.56 -1.06 -30.95
CA LEU A 244 -3.61 -1.89 -30.36
C LEU A 244 -3.08 -3.24 -29.87
N ALA A 245 -2.16 -3.86 -30.62
CA ALA A 245 -1.59 -5.15 -30.26
C ALA A 245 -0.74 -5.10 -28.98
N ALA A 246 0.08 -4.05 -28.80
CA ALA A 246 0.94 -3.92 -27.63
C ALA A 246 0.18 -3.90 -26.29
N PRO A 247 -0.85 -3.05 -26.05
CA PRO A 247 -1.60 -3.11 -24.81
C PRO A 247 -2.29 -4.47 -24.60
N MET A 248 -2.84 -5.10 -25.64
CA MET A 248 -3.45 -6.43 -25.54
C MET A 248 -2.42 -7.50 -25.14
N LEU A 249 -1.27 -7.53 -25.81
CA LEU A 249 -0.18 -8.46 -25.50
C LEU A 249 0.40 -8.23 -24.10
N CYS A 250 0.47 -6.97 -23.65
CA CYS A 250 0.88 -6.63 -22.29
C CYS A 250 -0.07 -7.25 -21.26
N VAL A 251 -1.38 -7.07 -21.47
CA VAL A 251 -2.41 -7.64 -20.59
C VAL A 251 -2.35 -9.17 -20.60
N ILE A 252 -2.27 -9.79 -21.78
CA ILE A 252 -2.17 -11.25 -21.90
C ILE A 252 -0.92 -11.75 -21.18
N GLY A 253 0.23 -11.12 -21.40
CA GLY A 253 1.48 -11.46 -20.72
C GLY A 253 1.36 -11.38 -19.19
N SER A 254 0.77 -10.31 -18.66
CA SER A 254 0.54 -10.17 -17.21
C SER A 254 -0.43 -11.22 -16.66
N ILE A 255 -1.54 -11.49 -17.34
CA ILE A 255 -2.52 -12.50 -16.90
C ILE A 255 -1.90 -13.91 -16.91
N LEU A 256 -1.07 -14.24 -17.89
CA LEU A 256 -0.33 -15.51 -17.93
C LEU A 256 0.64 -15.63 -16.76
N LEU A 257 1.37 -14.56 -16.42
CA LEU A 257 2.27 -14.54 -15.25
C LEU A 257 1.51 -14.67 -13.93
N LEU A 258 0.31 -14.09 -13.85
CA LEU A 258 -0.54 -14.11 -12.66
C LEU A 258 -1.39 -15.37 -12.53
N SER A 259 -1.44 -16.23 -13.55
CA SER A 259 -2.32 -17.40 -13.57
C SER A 259 -2.14 -18.35 -12.36
N PRO A 260 -0.93 -18.56 -11.80
CA PRO A 260 -0.77 -19.39 -10.60
C PRO A 260 -1.51 -18.88 -9.36
N TRP A 261 -1.80 -17.57 -9.29
CA TRP A 261 -2.59 -16.95 -8.21
C TRP A 261 -4.06 -16.81 -8.58
N LEU A 262 -4.33 -16.35 -9.82
CA LEU A 262 -5.69 -16.08 -10.28
C LEU A 262 -6.54 -17.36 -10.34
N ILE A 263 -5.98 -18.49 -10.75
CA ILE A 263 -6.72 -19.75 -10.87
C ILE A 263 -7.21 -20.22 -9.48
N PRO A 264 -6.36 -20.37 -8.43
CA PRO A 264 -6.83 -20.69 -7.08
C PRO A 264 -7.86 -19.70 -6.53
N MET A 265 -7.67 -18.40 -6.75
CA MET A 265 -8.64 -17.38 -6.32
C MET A 265 -10.01 -17.62 -6.95
N ILE A 266 -10.07 -17.80 -8.28
CA ILE A 266 -11.33 -18.05 -9.00
C ILE A 266 -12.00 -19.35 -8.51
N MET A 267 -11.21 -20.40 -8.25
CA MET A 267 -11.72 -21.68 -7.75
C MET A 267 -12.26 -21.58 -6.32
N ALA A 268 -11.64 -20.77 -5.45
CA ALA A 268 -12.03 -20.61 -4.05
C ALA A 268 -13.34 -19.82 -3.84
N ARG A 269 -13.85 -19.11 -4.86
CA ARG A 269 -15.15 -18.40 -4.86
C ARG A 269 -15.40 -17.55 -3.60
N GLY A 270 -14.43 -16.70 -3.24
CA GLY A 270 -14.55 -15.87 -2.05
C GLY A 270 -15.63 -14.78 -2.18
N PRO A 271 -16.37 -14.44 -1.10
CA PRO A 271 -17.40 -13.42 -1.14
C PRO A 271 -16.84 -12.05 -1.51
N ALA A 272 -17.62 -11.22 -2.20
CA ALA A 272 -17.29 -9.81 -2.42
C ALA A 272 -17.74 -8.98 -1.21
N TYR A 273 -16.88 -8.06 -0.76
CA TYR A 273 -17.22 -7.11 0.30
C TYR A 273 -17.48 -5.71 -0.26
N GLY A 274 -18.42 -4.99 0.35
CA GLY A 274 -18.70 -3.60 0.01
C GLY A 274 -17.57 -2.64 0.43
N GLY A 275 -17.65 -1.39 -0.06
CA GLY A 275 -16.70 -0.33 0.30
C GLY A 275 -16.48 0.71 -0.80
N THR A 276 -16.94 0.42 -2.03
CA THR A 276 -16.78 1.23 -3.25
C THR A 276 -17.27 2.68 -3.16
N ASN A 277 -18.09 3.00 -2.16
CA ASN A 277 -18.54 4.38 -1.87
C ASN A 277 -18.24 4.82 -0.42
N ALA A 278 -17.39 4.08 0.30
CA ALA A 278 -16.95 4.39 1.66
C ALA A 278 -15.47 4.82 1.69
N PHE A 279 -14.60 4.09 0.98
CA PHE A 279 -13.17 4.36 0.92
C PHE A 279 -12.81 5.12 -0.37
N VAL A 280 -13.20 6.38 -0.42
CA VAL A 280 -13.13 7.24 -1.60
C VAL A 280 -12.19 8.42 -1.39
N ALA A 281 -11.66 8.98 -2.49
CA ALA A 281 -10.96 10.25 -2.46
C ALA A 281 -11.98 11.39 -2.31
N ASP A 282 -12.12 11.93 -1.09
CA ASP A 282 -12.95 13.10 -0.84
C ASP A 282 -12.34 14.35 -1.49
N PHE A 283 -13.18 15.17 -2.12
CA PHE A 283 -12.72 16.36 -2.83
C PHE A 283 -12.01 17.39 -1.92
N LEU A 284 -12.46 17.55 -0.67
CA LEU A 284 -11.81 18.47 0.27
C LEU A 284 -10.46 17.92 0.73
N ALA A 285 -10.32 16.60 0.86
CA ALA A 285 -9.07 15.97 1.30
C ALA A 285 -7.90 16.22 0.32
N LEU A 286 -8.17 16.62 -0.94
CA LEU A 286 -7.15 16.99 -1.91
C LEU A 286 -6.32 18.22 -1.50
N VAL A 287 -6.87 19.09 -0.65
CA VAL A 287 -6.25 20.37 -0.24
C VAL A 287 -6.19 20.56 1.29
N VAL A 288 -6.67 19.58 2.06
CA VAL A 288 -6.67 19.64 3.52
C VAL A 288 -5.54 18.79 4.09
N PHE A 289 -4.84 19.34 5.07
CA PHE A 289 -3.67 18.72 5.69
C PHE A 289 -4.02 17.38 6.39
N PRO A 290 -3.38 16.26 6.02
CA PRO A 290 -3.63 14.96 6.62
C PRO A 290 -3.09 14.82 8.05
N PRO A 291 -3.48 13.76 8.79
CA PRO A 291 -3.01 13.51 10.17
C PRO A 291 -1.49 13.47 10.32
N THR A 292 -0.78 13.04 9.29
CA THR A 292 0.69 12.95 9.25
C THR A 292 1.37 14.23 8.78
N HIS A 293 0.65 15.34 8.59
CA HIS A 293 1.22 16.61 8.14
C HIS A 293 1.57 17.55 9.31
N LEU A 294 2.59 18.42 9.14
CA LEU A 294 3.01 19.39 10.18
C LEU A 294 1.85 20.28 10.68
N LEU A 295 0.93 20.61 9.79
CA LEU A 295 -0.26 21.42 10.04
C LEU A 295 -1.54 20.59 10.22
N ALA A 296 -1.43 19.33 10.65
CA ALA A 296 -2.55 18.38 10.79
C ALA A 296 -3.75 18.94 11.60
N GLN A 297 -3.48 19.75 12.64
CA GLN A 297 -4.52 20.36 13.47
C GLN A 297 -5.53 21.20 12.67
N LEU A 298 -5.11 21.81 11.56
CA LEU A 298 -5.99 22.58 10.68
C LEU A 298 -6.93 21.70 9.85
N GLY A 299 -6.58 20.42 9.66
CA GLY A 299 -7.35 19.44 8.89
C GLY A 299 -8.15 18.45 9.74
N GLU A 300 -7.83 18.31 11.02
CA GLU A 300 -8.38 17.29 11.92
C GLU A 300 -9.92 17.24 11.92
N GLY A 301 -10.58 18.41 12.04
CA GLY A 301 -12.04 18.49 12.05
C GLY A 301 -12.71 18.06 10.73
N ILE A 302 -11.99 18.12 9.61
CA ILE A 302 -12.46 17.61 8.32
C ILE A 302 -12.19 16.11 8.24
N TYR A 303 -10.97 15.65 8.54
CA TYR A 303 -10.60 14.23 8.53
C TYR A 303 -11.47 13.38 9.45
N ALA A 304 -11.88 13.90 10.61
CA ALA A 304 -12.80 13.23 11.54
C ALA A 304 -14.22 12.99 10.96
N ARG A 305 -14.57 13.65 9.85
CA ARG A 305 -15.87 13.53 9.19
C ARG A 305 -15.82 12.75 7.88
N LEU A 306 -14.62 12.50 7.35
CA LEU A 306 -14.46 11.77 6.09
C LEU A 306 -14.96 10.34 6.25
N THR A 307 -15.46 9.78 5.16
CA THR A 307 -15.91 8.39 5.15
C THR A 307 -14.72 7.42 5.10
N GLY A 308 -14.94 6.18 5.54
CA GLY A 308 -13.90 5.15 5.52
C GLY A 308 -12.95 5.30 6.71
N ASN A 309 -11.65 5.16 6.46
CA ASN A 309 -10.62 5.26 7.48
C ASN A 309 -9.60 6.38 7.12
N PRO A 310 -8.80 6.84 8.10
CA PRO A 310 -7.84 7.92 7.86
C PRO A 310 -6.78 7.61 6.79
N TRP A 311 -6.41 6.33 6.65
CA TRP A 311 -5.37 5.86 5.72
C TRP A 311 -5.79 6.00 4.26
N GLU A 312 -7.02 5.59 3.95
CA GLU A 312 -7.58 5.68 2.60
C GLU A 312 -8.06 7.09 2.25
N ALA A 313 -8.46 7.87 3.26
CA ALA A 313 -8.90 9.26 3.08
C ALA A 313 -7.73 10.24 2.82
N THR A 314 -6.48 9.85 3.09
CA THR A 314 -5.30 10.71 2.92
C THR A 314 -4.94 10.84 1.43
N VAL A 315 -5.49 11.87 0.77
CA VAL A 315 -5.31 12.13 -0.68
C VAL A 315 -4.76 13.54 -1.00
N TYR A 316 -4.11 14.17 -0.03
CA TYR A 316 -3.61 15.55 -0.11
C TYR A 316 -2.57 15.75 -1.22
N LEU A 317 -2.83 16.66 -2.16
CA LEU A 317 -1.98 16.89 -3.33
C LEU A 317 -0.81 17.87 -3.08
N GLY A 318 -0.85 18.61 -1.97
CA GLY A 318 0.15 19.65 -1.66
C GLY A 318 -0.23 20.99 -2.26
N LEU A 319 -0.49 22.00 -1.42
CA LEU A 319 -0.75 23.36 -1.87
C LEU A 319 0.43 23.95 -2.65
N ALA A 320 1.67 23.63 -2.26
CA ALA A 320 2.87 24.07 -2.97
C ALA A 320 2.97 23.44 -4.37
N ASN A 321 2.61 22.16 -4.49
CA ASN A 321 2.55 21.44 -5.75
C ASN A 321 1.48 22.04 -6.69
N LEU A 322 0.27 22.25 -6.17
CA LEU A 322 -0.83 22.84 -6.94
C LEU A 322 -0.48 24.27 -7.41
N ALA A 323 0.15 25.07 -6.57
CA ALA A 323 0.60 26.42 -6.94
C ALA A 323 1.68 26.38 -8.04
N ALA A 324 2.66 25.48 -7.95
CA ALA A 324 3.69 25.31 -8.98
C ALA A 324 3.09 24.83 -10.31
N LEU A 325 2.13 23.92 -10.27
CA LEU A 325 1.42 23.42 -11.44
C LEU A 325 0.59 24.52 -12.12
N ALA A 326 -0.18 25.28 -11.33
CA ALA A 326 -0.98 26.42 -11.81
C ALA A 326 -0.08 27.51 -12.42
N TRP A 327 1.05 27.83 -11.78
CA TRP A 327 2.04 28.75 -12.32
C TRP A 327 2.60 28.29 -13.67
N ALA A 328 2.97 27.01 -13.78
CA ALA A 328 3.50 26.47 -15.03
C ALA A 328 2.47 26.49 -16.16
N PHE A 329 1.19 26.24 -15.83
CA PHE A 329 0.10 26.33 -16.79
C PHE A 329 -0.15 27.78 -17.24
N ALA A 330 -0.20 28.73 -16.30
CA ALA A 330 -0.40 30.15 -16.58
C ALA A 330 0.80 30.84 -17.24
N SER A 331 1.99 30.23 -17.18
CA SER A 331 3.20 30.76 -17.82
C SER A 331 2.99 30.95 -19.33
N LYS A 332 3.11 32.20 -19.81
CA LYS A 332 3.01 32.55 -21.24
C LYS A 332 4.27 32.21 -22.05
N MET A 333 5.21 31.49 -21.46
CA MET A 333 6.43 31.11 -22.17
C MET A 333 6.11 30.15 -23.32
N GLU A 334 6.68 30.44 -24.48
CA GLU A 334 6.61 29.58 -25.66
C GLU A 334 7.43 28.31 -25.40
N THR A 335 6.75 27.33 -24.80
CA THR A 335 7.31 26.06 -24.36
C THR A 335 6.33 24.97 -24.72
N ASP A 336 6.85 23.84 -25.19
CA ASP A 336 6.04 22.65 -25.42
C ASP A 336 5.46 22.16 -24.08
N LYS A 337 4.14 22.29 -23.89
CA LYS A 337 3.40 21.86 -22.69
C LYS A 337 2.75 20.48 -22.84
N ARG A 338 3.16 19.65 -23.80
CA ARG A 338 2.51 18.35 -24.05
C ARG A 338 2.55 17.40 -22.85
N ILE A 339 3.66 17.35 -22.10
CA ILE A 339 3.78 16.51 -20.89
C ILE A 339 2.80 17.01 -19.81
N MET A 340 2.63 18.32 -19.68
CA MET A 340 1.71 18.96 -18.75
C MET A 340 0.26 18.63 -19.11
N HIS A 341 -0.11 18.71 -20.39
CA HIS A 341 -1.46 18.33 -20.82
C HIS A 341 -1.73 16.84 -20.59
N TYR A 342 -0.75 15.97 -20.86
CA TYR A 342 -0.84 14.55 -20.56
C TYR A 342 -0.98 14.30 -19.06
N ALA A 343 -0.19 14.98 -18.24
CA ALA A 343 -0.26 14.94 -16.79
C ALA A 343 -1.63 15.39 -16.26
N LEU A 344 -2.13 16.54 -16.69
CA LEU A 344 -3.44 17.05 -16.25
C LEU A 344 -4.59 16.13 -16.67
N ALA A 345 -4.57 15.61 -17.90
CA ALA A 345 -5.58 14.66 -18.35
C ALA A 345 -5.54 13.36 -17.53
N GLY A 346 -4.35 12.83 -17.24
CA GLY A 346 -4.17 11.66 -16.40
C GLY A 346 -4.62 11.89 -14.96
N MET A 347 -4.23 13.01 -14.36
CA MET A 347 -4.68 13.41 -13.02
C MET A 347 -6.20 13.46 -12.93
N LEU A 348 -6.87 14.12 -13.87
CA LEU A 348 -8.33 14.23 -13.88
C LEU A 348 -8.99 12.85 -14.06
N PHE A 349 -8.48 12.04 -14.99
CA PHE A 349 -9.03 10.70 -15.25
C PHE A 349 -8.94 9.81 -14.00
N PHE A 350 -7.78 9.75 -13.35
CA PHE A 350 -7.61 8.92 -12.15
C PHE A 350 -8.25 9.50 -10.91
N LEU A 351 -8.38 10.83 -10.80
CA LEU A 351 -9.10 11.46 -9.69
C LEU A 351 -10.60 11.13 -9.74
N VAL A 352 -11.20 11.13 -10.94
CA VAL A 352 -12.59 10.71 -11.13
C VAL A 352 -12.79 9.24 -10.73
N LEU A 353 -11.83 8.37 -11.01
CA LEU A 353 -11.87 6.98 -10.55
C LEU A 353 -11.66 6.88 -9.03
N ALA A 354 -10.76 7.67 -8.46
CA ALA A 354 -10.44 7.67 -7.03
C ALA A 354 -11.60 8.17 -6.16
N ALA A 355 -12.42 9.08 -6.69
CA ALA A 355 -13.60 9.59 -6.02
C ALA A 355 -14.73 8.54 -5.83
N GLY A 356 -14.62 7.36 -6.45
CA GLY A 356 -15.56 6.26 -6.23
C GLY A 356 -16.91 6.44 -6.93
N GLU A 357 -17.95 5.77 -6.43
CA GLU A 357 -19.26 5.73 -7.10
C GLU A 357 -19.96 7.09 -7.18
N THR A 358 -19.86 7.90 -6.12
CA THR A 358 -20.44 9.23 -6.06
C THR A 358 -19.38 10.22 -5.62
N LEU A 359 -19.51 11.50 -5.97
CA LEU A 359 -18.57 12.51 -5.48
C LEU A 359 -18.83 12.77 -3.99
N HIS A 360 -17.80 12.68 -3.15
CA HIS A 360 -17.84 13.06 -1.73
C HIS A 360 -17.18 14.42 -1.50
N ILE A 361 -17.82 15.23 -0.65
CA ILE A 361 -17.32 16.55 -0.26
C ILE A 361 -17.45 16.69 1.25
N GLY A 362 -16.31 16.74 1.95
CA GLY A 362 -16.27 16.88 3.41
C GLY A 362 -16.96 15.74 4.15
N GLY A 363 -16.83 14.51 3.64
CA GLY A 363 -17.40 13.30 4.21
C GLY A 363 -18.86 13.05 3.87
N ARG A 364 -19.45 13.85 2.97
CA ARG A 364 -20.84 13.71 2.55
C ARG A 364 -20.91 13.32 1.07
N PRO A 365 -21.61 12.23 0.72
CA PRO A 365 -21.88 11.90 -0.68
C PRO A 365 -22.83 12.96 -1.26
N SER A 366 -22.43 13.58 -2.37
CA SER A 366 -23.21 14.61 -3.07
C SER A 366 -24.38 14.03 -3.89
N GLY A 367 -24.40 12.71 -4.10
CA GLY A 367 -25.37 12.03 -4.96
C GLY A 367 -25.09 12.13 -6.46
N LEU A 368 -24.05 12.87 -6.89
CA LEU A 368 -23.62 12.91 -8.29
C LEU A 368 -22.91 11.60 -8.65
N PRO A 369 -23.49 10.73 -9.51
CA PRO A 369 -22.86 9.48 -9.88
C PRO A 369 -21.66 9.74 -10.79
N LEU A 370 -20.56 9.06 -10.53
CA LEU A 370 -19.34 9.08 -11.31
C LEU A 370 -19.22 7.79 -12.15
N PRO A 371 -18.33 7.74 -13.17
CA PRO A 371 -18.18 6.56 -14.03
C PRO A 371 -17.95 5.25 -13.26
N TYR A 372 -17.31 5.33 -12.09
CA TYR A 372 -17.06 4.18 -11.24
C TYR A 372 -18.36 3.52 -10.70
N PHE A 373 -19.48 4.24 -10.64
CA PHE A 373 -20.80 3.68 -10.28
C PHE A 373 -21.22 2.50 -11.17
N VAL A 374 -20.90 2.56 -12.46
CA VAL A 374 -21.17 1.46 -13.39
C VAL A 374 -20.12 0.37 -13.23
N LEU A 375 -18.84 0.74 -13.10
CA LEU A 375 -17.75 -0.21 -12.92
C LEU A 375 -17.94 -1.08 -11.68
N ALA A 376 -18.36 -0.50 -10.55
CA ALA A 376 -18.60 -1.21 -9.29
C ALA A 376 -19.62 -2.35 -9.43
N LYS A 377 -20.53 -2.27 -10.40
CA LYS A 377 -21.57 -3.29 -10.66
C LYS A 377 -21.11 -4.41 -11.59
N LEU A 378 -19.96 -4.24 -12.26
CA LEU A 378 -19.43 -5.27 -13.14
C LEU A 378 -18.75 -6.39 -12.31
N PRO A 379 -18.84 -7.66 -12.75
CA PRO A 379 -18.09 -8.75 -12.15
C PRO A 379 -16.60 -8.40 -12.07
N PHE A 380 -15.93 -8.88 -11.02
CA PHE A 380 -14.54 -8.58 -10.68
C PHE A 380 -14.28 -7.14 -10.20
N PHE A 381 -14.84 -6.13 -10.85
CA PHE A 381 -14.66 -4.71 -10.48
C PHE A 381 -15.28 -4.35 -9.12
N GLY A 382 -16.37 -5.00 -8.72
CA GLY A 382 -16.92 -4.86 -7.36
C GLY A 382 -15.95 -5.27 -6.23
N ASN A 383 -14.86 -5.99 -6.54
CA ASN A 383 -13.80 -6.30 -5.56
C ASN A 383 -12.82 -5.14 -5.36
N VAL A 384 -12.83 -4.13 -6.23
CA VAL A 384 -11.99 -2.92 -6.13
C VAL A 384 -12.63 -1.95 -5.13
N ARG A 385 -12.94 -2.43 -3.92
CA ARG A 385 -13.78 -1.73 -2.93
C ARG A 385 -13.16 -0.47 -2.33
N THR A 386 -11.92 -0.14 -2.67
CA THR A 386 -11.19 1.02 -2.15
C THR A 386 -10.71 1.91 -3.32
N PRO A 387 -11.63 2.60 -4.01
CA PRO A 387 -11.28 3.44 -5.16
C PRO A 387 -10.26 4.53 -4.82
N ALA A 388 -10.23 5.05 -3.58
CA ALA A 388 -9.29 6.09 -3.15
C ALA A 388 -7.83 5.77 -3.51
N ARG A 389 -7.43 4.49 -3.49
CA ARG A 389 -6.07 4.04 -3.82
C ARG A 389 -5.65 4.38 -5.26
N ALA A 390 -6.58 4.70 -6.17
CA ALA A 390 -6.25 5.19 -7.51
C ALA A 390 -5.49 6.54 -7.49
N ILE A 391 -5.47 7.23 -6.34
CA ILE A 391 -4.68 8.45 -6.11
C ILE A 391 -3.18 8.24 -6.38
N VAL A 392 -2.65 7.02 -6.27
CA VAL A 392 -1.26 6.70 -6.62
C VAL A 392 -0.91 7.12 -8.05
N MET A 393 -1.84 6.95 -8.98
CA MET A 393 -1.68 7.36 -10.37
C MET A 393 -1.78 8.88 -10.51
N VAL A 394 -2.60 9.54 -9.69
CA VAL A 394 -2.67 11.01 -9.64
C VAL A 394 -1.33 11.59 -9.20
N TYR A 395 -0.66 11.02 -8.19
CA TYR A 395 0.70 11.44 -7.80
C TYR A 395 1.74 11.18 -8.89
N MET A 396 1.63 10.07 -9.63
CA MET A 396 2.50 9.81 -10.79
C MET A 396 2.37 10.93 -11.83
N PHE A 397 1.14 11.27 -12.23
CA PHE A 397 0.92 12.36 -13.19
C PHE A 397 1.25 13.74 -12.62
N LEU A 398 0.96 14.02 -11.36
CA LEU A 398 1.36 15.25 -10.68
C LEU A 398 2.88 15.42 -10.73
N GLY A 399 3.64 14.35 -10.45
CA GLY A 399 5.08 14.31 -10.59
C GLY A 399 5.54 14.68 -12.00
N LEU A 400 4.91 14.13 -13.06
CA LEU A 400 5.21 14.51 -14.45
C LEU A 400 4.93 15.99 -14.75
N GLY A 401 3.81 16.52 -14.27
CA GLY A 401 3.45 17.92 -14.41
C GLY A 401 4.46 18.85 -13.76
N LEU A 402 4.85 18.55 -12.52
CA LEU A 402 5.86 19.31 -11.77
C LEU A 402 7.25 19.18 -12.36
N ALA A 403 7.59 18.03 -12.95
CA ALA A 403 8.84 17.86 -13.67
C ALA A 403 8.93 18.80 -14.88
N GLN A 404 7.83 18.94 -15.63
CA GLN A 404 7.77 19.91 -16.72
C GLN A 404 7.74 21.36 -16.20
N ALA A 405 7.07 21.64 -15.08
CA ALA A 405 7.13 22.95 -14.42
C ALA A 405 8.58 23.34 -14.06
N CYS A 406 9.36 22.39 -13.55
CA CYS A 406 10.79 22.58 -13.26
C CYS A 406 11.59 22.94 -14.53
N VAL A 407 11.38 22.20 -15.64
CA VAL A 407 12.04 22.50 -16.93
C VAL A 407 11.67 23.91 -17.44
N ILE A 408 10.42 24.34 -17.30
CA ILE A 408 9.99 25.70 -17.67
C ILE A 408 10.68 26.74 -16.78
N ALA A 409 10.84 26.47 -15.48
CA ALA A 409 11.48 27.37 -14.53
C ALA A 409 12.99 27.51 -14.75
N VAL A 410 13.72 26.41 -14.98
CA VAL A 410 15.19 26.40 -15.16
C VAL A 410 15.63 27.26 -16.34
N ARG A 411 14.79 27.41 -17.37
CA ARG A 411 15.08 28.30 -18.52
C ARG A 411 15.22 29.77 -18.11
N ARG A 412 14.77 30.17 -16.92
CA ARG A 412 14.93 31.52 -16.38
C ARG A 412 16.24 31.58 -15.57
N VAL A 413 17.34 31.98 -16.22
CA VAL A 413 18.72 31.83 -15.69
C VAL A 413 19.13 32.89 -14.65
N GLY A 414 18.22 33.77 -14.19
CA GLY A 414 18.56 34.82 -13.22
C GLY A 414 18.63 34.32 -11.76
N MET A 415 19.44 35.00 -10.94
CA MET A 415 19.65 34.66 -9.51
C MET A 415 18.35 34.68 -8.70
N ARG A 416 17.47 35.66 -8.97
CA ARG A 416 16.14 35.74 -8.34
C ARG A 416 15.29 34.51 -8.65
N GLN A 417 15.33 34.01 -9.88
CA GLN A 417 14.56 32.84 -10.30
C GLN A 417 15.12 31.56 -9.71
N ARG A 418 16.44 31.42 -9.60
CA ARG A 418 17.08 30.31 -8.86
C ARG A 418 16.65 30.31 -7.39
N ALA A 419 16.61 31.48 -6.74
CA ALA A 419 16.11 31.61 -5.38
C ALA A 419 14.62 31.23 -5.27
N CYS A 420 13.77 31.70 -6.18
CA CYS A 420 12.36 31.30 -6.23
C CYS A 420 12.18 29.79 -6.44
N MET A 421 13.00 29.16 -7.29
CA MET A 421 12.97 27.72 -7.50
C MET A 421 13.40 26.95 -6.25
N ALA A 422 14.45 27.41 -5.55
CA ALA A 422 14.89 26.81 -4.30
C ALA A 422 13.79 26.95 -3.22
N LEU A 423 13.17 28.13 -3.11
CA LEU A 423 12.04 28.36 -2.21
C LEU A 423 10.84 27.45 -2.55
N ALA A 424 10.51 27.29 -3.83
CA ALA A 424 9.44 26.39 -4.26
C ALA A 424 9.78 24.92 -3.94
N ALA A 425 11.03 24.49 -4.17
CA ALA A 425 11.47 23.14 -3.82
C ALA A 425 11.41 22.90 -2.30
N MET A 426 11.81 23.86 -1.48
CA MET A 426 11.68 23.78 -0.03
C MET A 426 10.20 23.76 0.40
N ALA A 427 9.35 24.59 -0.20
CA ALA A 427 7.92 24.59 0.08
C ALA A 427 7.30 23.23 -0.24
N ILE A 428 7.61 22.64 -1.40
CA ILE A 428 7.14 21.29 -1.79
C ILE A 428 7.67 20.22 -0.81
N LEU A 429 8.94 20.31 -0.40
CA LEU A 429 9.53 19.39 0.56
C LEU A 429 8.78 19.46 1.91
N PHE A 430 8.61 20.66 2.47
CA PHE A 430 7.96 20.85 3.77
C PHE A 430 6.46 20.53 3.75
N ASP A 431 5.79 20.81 2.63
CA ASP A 431 4.36 20.50 2.44
C ASP A 431 4.08 18.99 2.41
N PHE A 432 5.09 18.18 2.05
CA PHE A 432 5.01 16.71 2.07
C PHE A 432 5.79 16.09 3.24
N PHE A 433 6.45 16.89 4.08
CA PHE A 433 7.26 16.36 5.17
C PHE A 433 6.36 15.75 6.27
N PRO A 434 6.51 14.46 6.57
CA PRO A 434 5.64 13.80 7.53
C PRO A 434 6.04 14.14 8.96
N THR A 435 5.03 14.24 9.81
CA THR A 435 5.12 14.40 11.27
C THR A 435 4.09 13.47 11.91
N ASN A 436 4.09 13.36 13.25
CA ASN A 436 3.18 12.49 13.98
C ASN A 436 3.22 11.02 13.52
N LEU A 437 4.39 10.56 13.07
CA LEU A 437 4.61 9.17 12.73
C LEU A 437 4.60 8.33 14.01
N THR A 438 3.79 7.28 14.01
CA THR A 438 3.68 6.34 15.12
C THR A 438 4.40 5.03 14.79
N ALA A 439 4.70 4.27 15.83
CA ALA A 439 5.19 2.91 15.71
C ALA A 439 4.59 2.07 16.83
N THR A 440 4.42 0.78 16.56
CA THR A 440 3.83 -0.20 17.47
C THR A 440 4.91 -1.12 17.99
N PRO A 441 5.27 -1.06 19.28
CA PRO A 441 6.23 -1.99 19.86
C PRO A 441 5.75 -3.43 19.76
N VAL A 442 6.57 -4.32 19.19
CA VAL A 442 6.29 -5.77 19.22
C VAL A 442 7.05 -6.34 20.40
N ARG A 443 6.36 -6.57 21.50
CA ARG A 443 6.92 -7.10 22.74
C ARG A 443 6.29 -8.43 23.06
N CYS A 444 7.13 -9.44 23.26
CA CYS A 444 6.66 -10.70 23.80
C CYS A 444 6.53 -10.57 25.31
N SER A 445 5.29 -10.44 25.76
CA SER A 445 4.93 -10.46 27.18
C SER A 445 5.55 -11.69 27.86
N PRO A 446 6.26 -11.53 29.00
CA PRO A 446 6.78 -12.66 29.77
C PRO A 446 5.72 -13.72 30.10
N ALA A 447 4.46 -13.32 30.26
CA ALA A 447 3.36 -14.26 30.50
C ALA A 447 3.22 -15.30 29.38
N LEU A 448 3.50 -14.93 28.12
CA LEU A 448 3.43 -15.84 26.96
C LEU A 448 4.52 -16.92 26.96
N THR A 449 5.57 -16.77 27.78
CA THR A 449 6.65 -17.77 27.90
C THR A 449 6.13 -19.12 28.41
N ALA A 450 5.05 -19.11 29.21
CA ALA A 450 4.39 -20.33 29.66
C ALA A 450 3.79 -21.13 28.50
N ILE A 451 3.34 -20.45 27.45
CA ILE A 451 2.82 -21.06 26.22
C ILE A 451 3.99 -21.49 25.33
N ALA A 452 4.97 -20.62 25.11
CA ALA A 452 6.11 -20.88 24.24
C ALA A 452 6.98 -22.09 24.66
N ASN A 453 7.05 -22.37 25.97
CA ASN A 453 7.81 -23.50 26.51
C ASN A 453 7.02 -24.82 26.50
N ASP A 454 5.75 -24.80 26.12
CA ASP A 454 4.89 -25.97 26.12
C ASP A 454 4.99 -26.70 24.78
N SER A 455 5.66 -27.85 24.77
CA SER A 455 5.93 -28.61 23.53
C SER A 455 4.72 -29.34 22.96
N ASP A 456 3.57 -29.34 23.65
CA ASP A 456 2.38 -30.04 23.18
C ASP A 456 1.78 -29.37 21.93
N SER A 457 1.04 -30.13 21.13
CA SER A 457 0.27 -29.57 20.01
C SER A 457 -1.11 -29.12 20.51
N PHE A 458 -1.37 -27.81 20.46
CA PHE A 458 -2.62 -27.21 20.91
C PHE A 458 -2.86 -25.85 20.24
N GLY A 459 -4.10 -25.36 20.33
CA GLY A 459 -4.47 -23.99 19.98
C GLY A 459 -4.52 -23.05 21.20
N VAL A 460 -4.44 -21.75 20.92
CA VAL A 460 -4.56 -20.66 21.91
C VAL A 460 -5.74 -19.76 21.56
N LEU A 461 -6.57 -19.44 22.53
CA LEU A 461 -7.65 -18.46 22.37
C LEU A 461 -7.21 -17.10 22.92
N ASP A 462 -7.00 -16.12 22.05
CA ASP A 462 -6.78 -14.72 22.46
C ASP A 462 -8.12 -13.98 22.65
N LEU A 463 -8.23 -13.25 23.75
CA LEU A 463 -9.37 -12.39 24.11
C LEU A 463 -8.90 -10.99 24.55
N PRO A 464 -9.71 -9.94 24.35
CA PRO A 464 -11.03 -9.95 23.69
C PRO A 464 -10.94 -10.20 22.19
N ARG A 465 -12.05 -10.64 21.58
CA ARG A 465 -12.16 -10.78 20.12
C ARG A 465 -12.49 -9.43 19.48
N GLY A 466 -12.18 -9.32 18.20
CA GLY A 466 -12.48 -8.14 17.41
C GLY A 466 -11.40 -7.93 16.35
N TYR A 467 -11.67 -7.04 15.40
CA TYR A 467 -10.78 -6.84 14.25
C TYR A 467 -9.35 -6.43 14.66
N ILE A 468 -9.22 -5.36 15.46
CA ILE A 468 -7.91 -4.86 15.93
C ILE A 468 -7.24 -5.91 16.82
N ALA A 469 -7.97 -6.47 17.79
CA ALA A 469 -7.44 -7.47 18.71
C ALA A 469 -6.99 -8.75 17.99
N GLY A 470 -7.70 -9.17 16.94
CA GLY A 470 -7.35 -10.30 16.08
C GLY A 470 -6.06 -10.06 15.31
N ASN A 471 -5.88 -8.87 14.74
CA ASN A 471 -4.63 -8.49 14.08
C ASN A 471 -3.44 -8.49 15.05
N ILE A 472 -3.62 -7.97 16.26
CA ILE A 472 -2.58 -7.99 17.30
C ILE A 472 -2.27 -9.44 17.72
N ALA A 473 -3.30 -10.27 17.93
CA ALA A 473 -3.13 -11.69 18.27
C ALA A 473 -2.35 -12.43 17.18
N MET A 474 -2.61 -12.14 15.90
CA MET A 474 -1.81 -12.66 14.80
C MET A 474 -0.33 -12.26 14.93
N ALA A 475 -0.01 -10.96 15.06
CA ALA A 475 1.39 -10.54 15.21
C ALA A 475 2.08 -11.21 16.42
N LEU A 476 1.38 -11.30 17.55
CA LEU A 476 1.93 -11.86 18.78
C LEU A 476 1.95 -13.39 18.81
N SER A 477 1.30 -14.07 17.85
CA SER A 477 1.48 -15.52 17.68
C SER A 477 2.92 -15.88 17.35
N ALA A 478 3.68 -14.95 16.75
CA ALA A 478 5.11 -15.10 16.51
C ALA A 478 5.95 -15.21 17.81
N CYS A 479 5.42 -14.74 18.96
CA CYS A 479 6.11 -14.82 20.24
C CYS A 479 6.06 -16.21 20.87
N HIS A 480 4.97 -16.95 20.68
CA HIS A 480 4.79 -18.28 21.29
C HIS A 480 4.80 -19.42 20.28
N GLY A 481 4.61 -19.15 18.99
CA GLY A 481 4.73 -20.16 17.93
C GLY A 481 3.59 -21.18 17.84
N HIS A 482 2.52 -21.00 18.60
CA HIS A 482 1.35 -21.90 18.58
C HIS A 482 0.20 -21.32 17.75
N PRO A 483 -0.61 -22.19 17.11
CA PRO A 483 -1.85 -21.79 16.44
C PRO A 483 -2.81 -21.00 17.33
N ILE A 484 -3.48 -20.02 16.75
CA ILE A 484 -4.52 -19.23 17.42
C ILE A 484 -5.93 -19.55 16.87
N VAL A 485 -6.92 -19.54 17.76
CA VAL A 485 -8.32 -19.86 17.45
C VAL A 485 -8.96 -18.77 16.58
N ALA A 486 -8.61 -17.51 16.82
CA ALA A 486 -9.06 -16.37 16.04
C ALA A 486 -8.00 -15.94 15.00
N GLY A 487 -8.36 -15.12 14.03
CA GLY A 487 -7.42 -14.59 13.04
C GLY A 487 -8.13 -13.91 11.88
N GLU A 488 -7.64 -12.74 11.51
CA GLU A 488 -8.20 -11.91 10.45
C GLU A 488 -7.66 -12.34 9.08
N THR A 489 -8.59 -12.44 8.12
CA THR A 489 -8.24 -12.64 6.71
C THR A 489 -9.12 -11.77 5.86
N SER A 490 -8.62 -11.37 4.69
CA SER A 490 -9.36 -10.49 3.77
C SER A 490 -10.70 -11.06 3.33
N ARG A 491 -10.84 -12.40 3.33
CA ARG A 491 -12.11 -13.11 3.13
C ARG A 491 -12.22 -14.32 4.03
N LYS A 492 -13.37 -14.42 4.69
CA LYS A 492 -13.73 -15.60 5.46
C LYS A 492 -14.36 -16.62 4.53
N LEU A 493 -13.76 -17.82 4.48
CA LEU A 493 -14.11 -18.88 3.52
C LEU A 493 -14.86 -20.06 4.18
N GLY A 494 -14.99 -20.05 5.50
CA GLY A 494 -15.66 -21.11 6.26
C GLY A 494 -16.05 -20.65 7.66
N VAL A 495 -16.89 -21.45 8.32
CA VAL A 495 -17.22 -21.30 9.74
C VAL A 495 -16.07 -21.91 10.56
N THR A 496 -15.69 -21.26 11.65
CA THR A 496 -14.59 -21.68 12.52
C THR A 496 -15.05 -21.90 13.94
N LEU A 497 -14.20 -22.51 14.78
CA LEU A 497 -14.44 -22.61 16.22
C LEU A 497 -14.76 -21.26 16.85
N ALA A 498 -14.05 -20.19 16.46
CA ALA A 498 -14.27 -18.84 16.98
C ALA A 498 -15.71 -18.32 16.76
N ASP A 499 -16.40 -18.77 15.71
CA ASP A 499 -17.79 -18.40 15.40
C ASP A 499 -18.82 -19.16 16.23
N GLN A 500 -18.48 -20.39 16.61
CA GLN A 500 -19.37 -21.31 17.31
C GLN A 500 -19.13 -21.29 18.82
N LEU A 501 -18.11 -20.57 19.27
CA LEU A 501 -17.72 -20.52 20.67
C LEU A 501 -18.81 -19.85 21.50
N VAL A 502 -19.31 -20.58 22.48
CA VAL A 502 -20.29 -20.09 23.45
C VAL A 502 -19.54 -19.28 24.51
N THR A 503 -19.94 -18.03 24.76
CA THR A 503 -19.24 -17.11 25.67
C THR A 503 -20.03 -16.74 26.93
N ASP A 504 -21.34 -17.00 26.94
CA ASP A 504 -22.24 -16.79 28.08
C ASP A 504 -22.27 -18.00 29.05
N ASN A 505 -21.71 -19.14 28.64
CA ASN A 505 -21.59 -20.34 29.47
C ASN A 505 -20.17 -20.94 29.39
N LEU A 506 -19.31 -20.55 30.33
CA LEU A 506 -17.90 -20.95 30.34
C LEU A 506 -17.67 -22.45 30.57
N ALA A 507 -18.61 -23.16 31.19
CA ALA A 507 -18.51 -24.62 31.32
C ALA A 507 -18.72 -25.32 29.97
N LEU A 508 -19.66 -24.82 29.16
CA LEU A 508 -19.84 -25.29 27.79
C LEU A 508 -18.66 -24.87 26.91
N GLN A 509 -18.19 -23.62 27.05
CA GLN A 509 -17.00 -23.12 26.37
C GLN A 509 -15.79 -24.01 26.64
N GLN A 510 -15.51 -24.33 27.91
CA GLN A 510 -14.40 -25.21 28.28
C GLN A 510 -14.50 -26.56 27.58
N ARG A 511 -15.69 -27.16 27.47
CA ARG A 511 -15.89 -28.40 26.71
C ARG A 511 -15.59 -28.23 25.22
N GLN A 512 -16.01 -27.12 24.61
CA GLN A 512 -15.71 -26.82 23.21
C GLN A 512 -14.19 -26.65 22.99
N LEU A 513 -13.54 -25.88 23.86
CA LEU A 513 -12.10 -25.64 23.80
C LEU A 513 -11.29 -26.92 24.03
N THR A 514 -11.62 -27.73 25.03
CA THR A 514 -10.98 -29.02 25.27
C THR A 514 -11.18 -29.99 24.10
N ALA A 515 -12.40 -30.07 23.54
CA ALA A 515 -12.69 -30.93 22.39
C ALA A 515 -11.92 -30.51 21.14
N ALA A 516 -11.65 -29.21 20.99
CA ALA A 516 -10.86 -28.65 19.90
C ALA A 516 -9.36 -28.63 20.18
N HIS A 517 -8.87 -29.19 21.29
CA HIS A 517 -7.46 -29.14 21.71
C HIS A 517 -6.90 -27.72 21.89
N VAL A 518 -7.72 -26.80 22.42
CA VAL A 518 -7.29 -25.46 22.84
C VAL A 518 -6.90 -25.49 24.32
N LYS A 519 -5.61 -25.30 24.60
CA LYS A 519 -5.02 -25.51 25.95
C LYS A 519 -4.98 -24.23 26.79
N TYR A 520 -4.81 -23.09 26.13
CA TYR A 520 -4.63 -21.80 26.80
C TYR A 520 -5.61 -20.74 26.30
N ILE A 521 -5.99 -19.84 27.21
CA ILE A 521 -6.69 -18.60 26.92
C ILE A 521 -5.77 -17.44 27.33
N VAL A 522 -5.54 -16.50 26.43
CA VAL A 522 -4.76 -15.29 26.68
C VAL A 522 -5.73 -14.13 26.80
N LEU A 523 -5.87 -13.59 28.02
CA LEU A 523 -6.63 -12.37 28.26
C LEU A 523 -5.70 -11.18 28.18
N ARG A 524 -5.91 -10.30 27.21
CA ARG A 524 -5.13 -9.07 27.03
C ARG A 524 -5.64 -7.97 27.94
N ARG A 525 -4.73 -7.28 28.61
CA ARG A 525 -5.05 -6.10 29.40
C ARG A 525 -5.11 -4.89 28.49
N SER A 526 -6.15 -4.06 28.64
CA SER A 526 -6.26 -2.80 27.90
C SER A 526 -5.13 -1.87 28.29
N LYS A 527 -4.11 -1.77 27.43
CA LYS A 527 -3.18 -0.65 27.41
C LYS A 527 -3.55 0.21 26.20
N ASP A 528 -3.83 1.49 26.45
CA ASP A 528 -4.03 2.50 25.40
C ASP A 528 -5.19 2.28 24.42
N HIS A 529 -6.31 1.66 24.88
CA HIS A 529 -7.58 1.46 24.15
C HIS A 529 -7.60 0.40 23.03
N SER A 530 -6.48 -0.28 22.73
CA SER A 530 -6.43 -1.31 21.67
C SER A 530 -7.23 -2.58 21.99
N PHE A 531 -7.46 -2.84 23.27
CA PHE A 531 -8.27 -3.97 23.74
C PHE A 531 -9.52 -3.46 24.44
N VAL A 532 -10.62 -3.38 23.70
CA VAL A 532 -11.94 -3.10 24.27
C VAL A 532 -12.63 -4.44 24.53
N TRP A 533 -12.88 -4.73 25.81
CA TRP A 533 -13.63 -5.93 26.17
C TRP A 533 -15.05 -5.84 25.64
N ASN A 534 -15.48 -6.83 24.85
CA ASN A 534 -16.81 -6.87 24.30
C ASN A 534 -17.72 -7.70 25.20
N GLU A 535 -18.96 -7.25 25.44
CA GLU A 535 -19.97 -8.03 26.16
C GLU A 535 -20.21 -9.40 25.51
N THR A 536 -20.01 -9.51 24.18
CA THR A 536 -20.11 -10.78 23.46
C THR A 536 -19.01 -11.78 23.82
N ASP A 537 -17.97 -11.37 24.53
CA ASP A 537 -16.90 -12.23 25.03
C ASP A 537 -17.13 -12.68 26.47
N GLY A 538 -18.31 -12.41 27.05
CA GLY A 538 -18.65 -12.79 28.42
C GLY A 538 -18.10 -11.80 29.45
N THR A 539 -18.02 -12.20 30.72
CA THR A 539 -17.48 -11.35 31.80
C THR A 539 -16.02 -11.72 32.10
N LEU A 540 -15.12 -10.74 32.12
CA LEU A 540 -13.71 -10.96 32.47
C LEU A 540 -13.54 -11.71 33.81
N ASP A 541 -14.30 -11.33 34.83
CA ASP A 541 -14.24 -11.96 36.16
C ASP A 541 -14.64 -13.44 36.14
N ASP A 542 -15.56 -13.84 35.25
CA ASP A 542 -16.00 -15.22 35.14
C ASP A 542 -14.88 -16.11 34.59
N TYR A 543 -14.07 -15.60 33.65
CA TYR A 543 -12.89 -16.30 33.15
C TYR A 543 -11.86 -16.55 34.26
N LEU A 544 -11.57 -15.53 35.06
CA LEU A 544 -10.60 -15.61 36.15
C LEU A 544 -11.05 -16.55 37.28
N ARG A 545 -12.37 -16.74 37.47
CA ARG A 545 -12.93 -17.70 38.43
C ARG A 545 -12.99 -19.13 37.89
N THR A 546 -13.23 -19.28 36.59
CA THR A 546 -13.48 -20.59 35.97
C THR A 546 -12.18 -21.29 35.57
N TYR A 547 -11.25 -20.57 34.95
CA TYR A 547 -10.01 -21.14 34.44
C TYR A 547 -8.84 -20.88 35.38
N ARG A 548 -7.92 -21.85 35.46
CA ARG A 548 -6.74 -21.72 36.31
C ARG A 548 -5.73 -20.77 35.68
N GLN A 549 -5.36 -19.70 36.38
CA GLN A 549 -4.25 -18.85 35.97
C GLN A 549 -2.90 -19.58 36.04
N VAL A 550 -2.13 -19.49 34.96
CA VAL A 550 -0.78 -20.08 34.81
C VAL A 550 0.29 -19.01 34.90
N SER A 551 0.06 -17.87 34.27
CA SER A 551 0.98 -16.74 34.25
C SER A 551 0.22 -15.44 34.09
N SER A 552 0.81 -14.32 34.52
CA SER A 552 0.27 -12.97 34.30
C SER A 552 1.38 -11.95 34.39
N ASP A 553 1.24 -10.87 33.63
CA ASP A 553 1.99 -9.64 33.76
C ASP A 553 1.09 -8.43 33.49
N ASP A 554 1.70 -7.27 33.22
CA ASP A 554 1.01 -6.00 32.95
C ASP A 554 0.30 -5.96 31.58
N GLU A 555 0.59 -6.90 30.67
CA GLU A 555 0.07 -6.93 29.31
C GLU A 555 -0.94 -8.07 29.09
N ALA A 556 -0.74 -9.23 29.73
CA ALA A 556 -1.59 -10.40 29.53
C ALA A 556 -1.75 -11.28 30.78
N ILE A 557 -2.85 -12.02 30.82
CA ILE A 557 -3.13 -13.10 31.77
C ILE A 557 -3.29 -14.40 30.97
N VAL A 558 -2.53 -15.43 31.30
CA VAL A 558 -2.61 -16.75 30.67
C VAL A 558 -3.37 -17.70 31.58
N LEU A 559 -4.46 -18.25 31.06
CA LEU A 559 -5.34 -19.19 31.74
C LEU A 559 -5.24 -20.57 31.07
N ARG A 560 -5.35 -21.64 31.86
CA ARG A 560 -5.35 -23.03 31.40
C ARG A 560 -6.77 -23.57 31.28
N VAL A 561 -7.07 -24.18 30.14
CA VAL A 561 -8.35 -24.83 29.86
C VAL A 561 -8.42 -26.22 30.48
N TYR A 562 -7.38 -27.04 30.31
CA TYR A 562 -7.29 -28.42 30.84
C TYR A 562 -5.86 -28.84 31.22
#